data_AF-A0AAJ1JUI6-F1
#
_entry.id   AF-A0AAJ1JUI6-F1
#
_cell.length_a   1.000
_cell.length_b   1.000
_cell.length_c   1.000
_cell.angle_alpha   90.00
_cell.angle_beta   90.00
_cell.angle_gamma   90.00
#
_symmetry.space_group_name_H-M   'P 1'
#
loop_
_entity.id
_entity.type
_entity.pdbx_description
1 polymer ?
#
loop_
_entity_poly.entity_id
_entity_poly.type
_entity_poly.pdbx_seq_one_letter_code
_entity_poly.pdbx_strand_id
1 'polypeptide(L)'
;MTKELNSFNEFLLTVTPEHQAFVEKLNQKLIKQGCDLVIKKAKSGYTVTYQLKKKSVMNWIFRKAGMMARIYGDNACKDKDIITSLPTNMQKKMIMSRDCARLIDPNACSPVCVRGFVYNLNGDIHKKCRNDGMFFQLTNENAEHIDKLVSKEVSVRKTLL
;
A
#
# COMPACT_ATOMS: atom_id res chain seq x y z
N MET A 1 -13.06 -13.21 -16.24
CA MET A 1 -11.68 -13.75 -16.12
C MET A 1 -10.75 -13.33 -17.25
N THR A 2 -11.09 -13.51 -18.54
CA THR A 2 -10.16 -13.26 -19.66
C THR A 2 -9.68 -11.80 -19.78
N LYS A 3 -10.57 -10.82 -19.54
CA LYS A 3 -10.23 -9.39 -19.65
C LYS A 3 -9.29 -8.89 -18.55
N GLU A 4 -9.49 -9.37 -17.31
CA GLU A 4 -8.65 -8.99 -16.16
C GLU A 4 -7.26 -9.61 -16.25
N LEU A 5 -7.17 -10.87 -16.69
CA LEU A 5 -5.90 -11.54 -16.96
C LEU A 5 -5.10 -10.79 -18.04
N ASN A 6 -5.75 -10.41 -19.15
CA ASN A 6 -5.10 -9.62 -20.20
C ASN A 6 -4.65 -8.24 -19.69
N SER A 7 -5.49 -7.56 -18.91
CA SER A 7 -5.13 -6.25 -18.33
C SER A 7 -4.00 -6.36 -17.31
N PHE A 8 -3.91 -7.46 -16.57
CA PHE A 8 -2.80 -7.70 -15.64
C PHE A 8 -1.50 -7.98 -16.38
N ASN A 9 -1.53 -8.80 -17.44
CA ASN A 9 -0.36 -9.06 -18.27
C ASN A 9 0.17 -7.78 -18.93
N GLU A 10 -0.72 -6.94 -19.47
CA GLU A 10 -0.35 -5.61 -20.00
C GLU A 10 0.30 -4.73 -18.92
N PHE A 11 -0.23 -4.74 -17.70
CA PHE A 11 0.39 -4.04 -16.58
C PHE A 11 1.76 -4.62 -16.23
N LEU A 12 1.89 -5.95 -16.14
CA LEU A 12 3.13 -6.61 -15.74
C LEU A 12 4.27 -6.30 -16.71
N LEU A 13 3.99 -6.18 -18.01
CA LEU A 13 4.96 -5.77 -19.03
C LEU A 13 5.49 -4.34 -18.82
N THR A 14 4.78 -3.49 -18.06
CA THR A 14 5.26 -2.14 -17.68
C THR A 14 6.10 -2.13 -16.41
N VAL A 15 6.13 -3.23 -15.66
CA VAL A 15 6.97 -3.38 -14.48
C VAL A 15 8.39 -3.74 -14.93
N THR A 16 9.39 -3.12 -14.31
CA THR A 16 10.81 -3.45 -14.54
C THR A 16 11.03 -4.97 -14.41
N PRO A 17 11.75 -5.64 -15.33
CA PRO A 17 11.89 -7.10 -15.36
C PRO A 17 12.30 -7.72 -14.01
N GLU A 18 13.21 -7.08 -13.29
CA GLU A 18 13.69 -7.53 -11.96
C GLU A 18 12.58 -7.62 -10.90
N HIS A 19 11.46 -6.92 -11.08
CA HIS A 19 10.35 -6.88 -10.13
C HIS A 19 9.11 -7.64 -10.59
N GLN A 20 9.07 -8.13 -11.84
CA GLN A 20 7.88 -8.79 -12.40
C GLN A 20 7.49 -10.04 -11.59
N ALA A 21 8.46 -10.91 -11.29
CA ALA A 21 8.21 -12.13 -10.51
C ALA A 21 7.65 -11.83 -9.11
N PHE A 22 8.14 -10.78 -8.45
CA PHE A 22 7.62 -10.34 -7.16
C PHE A 22 6.18 -9.82 -7.28
N VAL A 23 5.90 -8.96 -8.27
CA VAL A 23 4.57 -8.38 -8.49
C VAL A 23 3.53 -9.46 -8.81
N GLU A 24 3.90 -10.45 -9.62
CA GLU A 24 3.06 -11.59 -9.93
C GLU A 24 2.78 -12.45 -8.69
N LYS A 25 3.82 -12.79 -7.92
CA LYS A 25 3.68 -13.54 -6.67
C LYS A 25 2.78 -12.82 -5.67
N LEU A 26 2.96 -11.51 -5.50
CA LEU A 26 2.13 -10.71 -4.61
C LEU A 26 0.68 -10.66 -5.11
N ASN A 27 0.46 -10.51 -6.42
CA ASN A 27 -0.87 -10.56 -7.02
C ASN A 27 -1.57 -11.88 -6.66
N GLN A 28 -0.96 -13.02 -6.96
CA GLN A 28 -1.52 -14.34 -6.66
C GLN A 28 -1.87 -14.49 -5.18
N LYS A 29 -0.97 -14.03 -4.29
CA LYS A 29 -1.17 -14.06 -2.84
C LYS A 29 -2.39 -13.23 -2.42
N LEU A 30 -2.52 -12.00 -2.91
CA LEU A 30 -3.62 -11.11 -2.55
C LEU A 30 -4.97 -11.60 -3.11
N ILE A 31 -5.00 -12.11 -4.34
CA ILE A 31 -6.20 -12.75 -4.91
C ILE A 31 -6.62 -13.96 -4.08
N LYS A 32 -5.68 -14.83 -3.69
CA LYS A 32 -5.97 -15.98 -2.81
C LYS A 32 -6.48 -15.55 -1.43
N GLN A 33 -6.04 -14.38 -0.95
CA GLN A 33 -6.58 -13.77 0.25
C GLN A 33 -7.95 -13.12 0.03
N GLY A 34 -8.54 -13.17 -1.16
CA GLY A 34 -9.88 -12.67 -1.45
C GLY A 34 -9.91 -11.17 -1.78
N CYS A 35 -8.79 -10.60 -2.19
CA CYS A 35 -8.80 -9.28 -2.79
C CYS A 35 -9.29 -9.32 -4.24
N ASP A 36 -10.09 -8.32 -4.60
CA ASP A 36 -10.42 -8.00 -5.99
C ASP A 36 -9.32 -7.11 -6.59
N LEU A 37 -9.05 -7.29 -7.87
CA LEU A 37 -8.07 -6.49 -8.62
C LEU A 37 -8.77 -5.53 -9.58
N VAL A 38 -8.51 -4.24 -9.43
CA VAL A 38 -9.02 -3.20 -10.33
C VAL A 38 -7.86 -2.50 -11.02
N ILE A 39 -7.79 -2.65 -12.34
CA ILE A 39 -6.74 -2.05 -13.18
C ILE A 39 -7.36 -0.94 -14.02
N LYS A 40 -6.75 0.25 -13.98
CA LYS A 40 -7.13 1.40 -14.82
C LYS A 40 -5.90 1.97 -15.52
N LYS A 41 -6.03 2.29 -16.81
CA LYS A 41 -5.03 3.10 -17.51
C LYS A 41 -5.03 4.51 -16.92
N ALA A 42 -3.85 5.07 -16.72
CA ALA A 42 -3.61 6.40 -16.19
C ALA A 42 -2.60 7.12 -17.08
N LYS A 43 -2.48 8.44 -16.93
CA LYS A 43 -1.55 9.28 -17.73
C LYS A 43 -0.09 8.77 -17.70
N SER A 44 0.31 8.09 -16.63
CA SER A 44 1.67 7.58 -16.42
C SER A 44 1.75 6.06 -16.35
N GLY A 45 0.90 5.34 -17.09
CA GLY A 45 0.89 3.88 -17.14
C GLY A 45 -0.40 3.32 -16.55
N TYR A 46 -0.29 2.55 -15.47
CA TYR A 46 -1.43 1.92 -14.82
C TYR A 46 -1.61 2.39 -13.38
N THR A 47 -2.86 2.41 -12.93
CA THR A 47 -3.19 2.33 -11.50
C THR A 47 -3.79 0.95 -11.26
N VAL A 48 -3.10 0.14 -10.47
CA VAL A 48 -3.55 -1.20 -10.07
C VAL A 48 -3.95 -1.14 -8.62
N THR A 49 -5.20 -1.48 -8.31
CA THR A 49 -5.77 -1.36 -6.97
C THR A 49 -6.23 -2.74 -6.50
N TYR A 50 -5.72 -3.18 -5.37
CA TYR A 50 -6.24 -4.33 -4.64
C TYR A 50 -7.30 -3.83 -3.66
N GLN A 51 -8.48 -4.48 -3.67
CA GLN A 51 -9.61 -4.13 -2.80
C GLN A 51 -10.07 -5.34 -2.02
N LEU A 52 -10.50 -5.15 -0.78
CA LEU A 52 -11.20 -6.17 -0.01
C LEU A 52 -12.59 -5.63 0.36
N LYS A 53 -13.65 -6.33 -0.04
CA LYS A 53 -15.05 -5.86 0.06
C LYS A 53 -15.19 -4.39 -0.40
N LYS A 54 -14.71 -4.08 -1.62
CA LYS A 54 -14.73 -2.74 -2.25
C LYS A 54 -13.90 -1.65 -1.56
N LYS A 55 -13.14 -1.97 -0.49
CA LYS A 55 -12.23 -1.02 0.18
C LYS A 55 -10.81 -1.28 -0.27
N SER A 56 -10.13 -0.26 -0.82
CA SER A 56 -8.73 -0.39 -1.22
C SER A 56 -7.83 -0.76 -0.03
N VAL A 57 -6.97 -1.74 -0.25
CA VAL A 57 -5.90 -2.18 0.68
C VAL A 57 -4.54 -1.74 0.19
N MET A 58 -4.32 -1.71 -1.12
CA MET A 58 -3.07 -1.29 -1.73
C MET A 58 -3.27 -0.81 -3.16
N ASN A 59 -2.47 0.17 -3.58
CA ASN A 59 -2.33 0.53 -4.99
C ASN A 59 -0.87 0.41 -5.44
N TRP A 60 -0.68 -0.07 -6.67
CA TRP A 60 0.52 0.24 -7.44
C TRP A 60 0.31 1.53 -8.24
N ILE A 61 1.29 2.43 -8.15
CA ILE A 61 1.27 3.75 -8.78
C ILE A 61 2.63 4.02 -9.41
N PHE A 62 2.67 4.34 -10.70
CA PHE A 62 3.90 4.78 -11.37
C PHE A 62 4.19 6.27 -11.10
N ARG A 63 5.45 6.57 -10.77
CA ARG A 63 6.00 7.91 -10.57
C ARG A 63 7.33 8.03 -11.32
N LYS A 64 7.86 9.25 -11.42
CA LYS A 64 9.19 9.50 -12.01
C LYS A 64 10.29 8.66 -11.36
N ALA A 65 10.21 8.44 -10.05
CA ALA A 65 11.16 7.64 -9.28
C ALA A 65 10.97 6.11 -9.42
N GLY A 66 9.96 5.66 -10.16
CA GLY A 66 9.63 4.24 -10.34
C GLY A 66 8.26 3.86 -9.81
N MET A 67 8.08 2.57 -9.60
CA MET A 67 6.82 1.98 -9.17
C MET A 67 6.67 2.10 -7.64
N MET A 68 5.53 2.59 -7.19
CA MET A 68 5.26 2.88 -5.79
C MET A 68 4.10 2.03 -5.27
N ALA A 69 4.30 1.42 -4.09
CA ALA A 69 3.26 0.81 -3.28
C ALA A 69 2.63 1.88 -2.37
N ARG A 70 1.35 2.20 -2.56
CA ARG A 70 0.54 2.87 -1.54
C ARG A 70 -0.22 1.82 -0.76
N ILE A 71 0.12 1.63 0.50
CA ILE A 71 -0.55 0.67 1.38
C ILE A 71 -1.50 1.44 2.28
N TYR A 72 -2.75 0.99 2.35
CA TYR A 72 -3.75 1.53 3.26
C TYR A 72 -3.71 0.75 4.57
N GLY A 73 -2.60 0.88 5.30
CA GLY A 73 -2.28 0.06 6.48
C GLY A 73 -2.94 0.51 7.78
N ASP A 74 -4.26 0.73 7.78
CA ASP A 74 -5.02 1.17 8.97
C ASP A 74 -4.88 0.20 10.17
N ASN A 75 -4.53 -1.06 9.92
CA ASN A 75 -4.32 -2.09 10.93
C ASN A 75 -2.87 -2.58 10.97
N ALA A 76 -2.22 -2.73 9.82
CA ALA A 76 -0.82 -3.13 9.75
C ALA A 76 0.10 -2.15 10.51
N CYS A 77 -0.24 -0.85 10.56
CA CYS A 77 0.53 0.14 11.29
C CYS A 77 0.50 -0.01 12.83
N LYS A 78 -0.44 -0.80 13.36
CA LYS A 78 -0.58 -1.02 14.81
C LYS A 78 0.33 -2.15 15.30
N ASP A 79 0.85 -2.95 14.38
CA ASP A 79 1.76 -4.05 14.67
C ASP A 79 3.17 -3.50 14.88
N LYS A 80 3.57 -3.37 16.14
CA LYS A 80 4.85 -2.78 16.53
C LYS A 80 6.02 -3.53 15.89
N ASP A 81 5.97 -4.86 15.90
CA ASP A 81 7.06 -5.69 15.40
C ASP A 81 7.25 -5.51 13.89
N ILE A 82 6.14 -5.43 13.14
CA ILE A 82 6.20 -5.12 11.71
C ILE A 82 6.84 -3.74 11.49
N ILE A 83 6.36 -2.71 12.19
CA ILE A 83 6.85 -1.33 12.02
C ILE A 83 8.33 -1.19 12.38
N THR A 84 8.79 -1.78 13.48
CA THR A 84 10.19 -1.73 13.91
C THR A 84 11.10 -2.60 13.04
N SER A 85 10.56 -3.63 12.39
CA SER A 85 11.32 -4.48 11.45
C SER A 85 11.49 -3.90 10.05
N LEU A 86 10.83 -2.76 9.75
CA LEU A 86 10.97 -2.12 8.45
C LEU A 86 12.41 -1.62 8.26
N PRO A 87 12.96 -1.64 7.03
CA PRO A 87 14.27 -1.08 6.77
C PRO A 87 14.31 0.42 7.06
N THR A 88 15.49 0.93 7.38
CA THR A 88 15.72 2.32 7.83
C THR A 88 15.17 3.35 6.83
N ASN A 89 15.27 3.08 5.52
CA ASN A 89 14.74 3.96 4.48
C ASN A 89 13.19 4.07 4.55
N MET A 90 12.48 2.97 4.79
CA MET A 90 11.03 2.91 4.93
C MET A 90 10.59 3.61 6.21
N GLN A 91 11.26 3.35 7.34
CA GLN A 91 11.00 4.04 8.60
C GLN A 91 11.17 5.56 8.45
N LYS A 92 12.29 6.03 7.88
CA LYS A 92 12.52 7.46 7.59
C LYS A 92 11.42 8.03 6.71
N LYS A 93 11.01 7.30 5.66
CA LYS A 93 9.92 7.72 4.77
C LYS A 93 8.60 7.87 5.52
N MET A 94 8.27 6.96 6.45
CA MET A 94 7.08 7.06 7.28
C MET A 94 7.14 8.27 8.22
N ILE A 95 8.28 8.52 8.87
CA ILE A 95 8.48 9.65 9.79
C ILE A 95 8.35 10.98 9.04
N MET A 96 8.97 11.10 7.86
CA MET A 96 8.96 12.31 7.03
C MET A 96 7.66 12.52 6.24
N SER A 97 6.74 11.55 6.25
CA SER A 97 5.45 11.69 5.57
C SER A 97 4.59 12.77 6.22
N ARG A 98 3.64 13.32 5.46
CA ARG A 98 2.76 14.37 5.95
C ARG A 98 1.90 13.90 7.12
N ASP A 99 1.79 14.77 8.12
CA ASP A 99 0.86 14.56 9.23
C ASP A 99 -0.59 14.54 8.71
N CYS A 100 -1.43 13.78 9.40
CA CYS A 100 -2.84 13.76 9.06
C CYS A 100 -3.54 14.98 9.64
N ALA A 101 -3.82 15.95 8.77
CA ALA A 101 -4.61 17.13 9.14
C ALA A 101 -5.95 16.75 9.80
N ARG A 102 -6.66 15.72 9.31
CA ARG A 102 -7.92 15.23 9.91
C ARG A 102 -7.78 14.64 11.32
N LEU A 103 -6.60 14.16 11.71
CA LEU A 103 -6.34 13.70 13.08
C LEU A 103 -5.98 14.87 14.04
N ILE A 104 -5.72 16.05 13.49
CA ILE A 104 -5.43 17.28 14.24
C ILE A 104 -6.69 18.14 14.32
N ASP A 105 -7.34 18.37 13.18
CA ASP A 105 -8.61 19.08 13.03
C ASP A 105 -9.57 18.22 12.16
N PRO A 106 -10.70 17.73 12.71
CA PRO A 106 -11.69 16.94 11.97
C PRO A 106 -12.18 17.55 10.64
N ASN A 107 -12.15 18.89 10.53
CA ASN A 107 -12.65 19.64 9.37
C ASN A 107 -11.56 20.00 8.35
N ALA A 108 -10.27 19.76 8.64
CA ALA A 108 -9.16 20.16 7.77
C ALA A 108 -8.99 19.35 6.48
N CYS A 109 -9.87 18.39 6.20
CA CYS A 109 -9.81 17.54 5.02
C CYS A 109 -11.19 17.44 4.34
N SER A 110 -11.16 17.04 3.06
CA SER A 110 -12.38 16.72 2.29
C SER A 110 -13.36 15.83 3.10
N PRO A 111 -14.68 16.05 2.98
CA PRO A 111 -15.68 15.26 3.70
C PRO A 111 -15.49 13.74 3.56
N VAL A 112 -15.08 13.26 2.38
CA VAL A 112 -14.86 11.83 2.08
C VAL A 112 -13.54 11.26 2.63
N CYS A 113 -12.70 12.07 3.29
CA CYS A 113 -11.42 11.61 3.84
C CYS A 113 -11.66 10.65 5.03
N VAL A 114 -11.23 9.40 4.89
CA VAL A 114 -11.41 8.39 5.94
C VAL A 114 -10.42 8.50 7.12
N ARG A 115 -9.68 9.62 7.22
CA ARG A 115 -8.57 9.92 8.15
C ARG A 115 -7.29 9.11 7.89
N GLY A 116 -6.23 9.51 8.60
CA GLY A 116 -4.92 8.87 8.61
C GLY A 116 -4.85 7.71 9.59
N PHE A 117 -3.63 7.34 9.97
CA PHE A 117 -3.37 6.29 10.94
C PHE A 117 -2.35 6.76 11.99
N VAL A 118 -2.32 6.04 13.10
CA VAL A 118 -1.43 6.28 14.23
C VAL A 118 -0.55 5.05 14.43
N TYR A 119 0.75 5.26 14.62
CA TYR A 119 1.70 4.19 14.94
C TYR A 119 2.76 4.69 15.91
N ASN A 120 3.37 3.74 16.62
CA ASN A 120 4.50 4.00 17.50
C ASN A 120 5.78 3.52 16.84
N LEU A 121 6.81 4.36 16.79
CA LEU A 121 8.13 3.99 16.28
C LEU A 121 9.19 4.67 17.13
N ASN A 122 10.15 3.90 17.64
CA ASN A 122 11.25 4.40 18.50
C ASN A 122 10.79 5.20 19.73
N GLY A 123 9.58 4.90 20.25
CA GLY A 123 8.99 5.61 21.40
C GLY A 123 8.10 6.79 21.02
N ASP A 124 8.14 7.25 19.77
CA ASP A 124 7.35 8.37 19.28
C ASP A 124 6.00 7.94 18.69
N ILE A 125 4.95 8.70 18.99
CA ILE A 125 3.62 8.54 18.40
C ILE A 125 3.54 9.39 17.13
N HIS A 126 3.34 8.74 15.98
CA HIS A 126 3.21 9.41 14.69
C HIS A 126 1.77 9.35 14.16
N LYS A 127 1.22 10.49 13.73
CA LYS A 127 -0.13 10.62 13.15
C LYS A 127 -0.07 10.95 11.67
N LYS A 128 0.01 9.95 10.79
CA LYS A 128 0.36 10.16 9.37
C LYS A 128 -0.83 10.05 8.42
N CYS A 129 -0.79 10.85 7.35
CA CYS A 129 -1.81 10.87 6.32
C CYS A 129 -1.88 9.53 5.58
N ARG A 130 -3.07 8.96 5.44
CA ARG A 130 -3.29 7.66 4.79
C ARG A 130 -2.77 7.59 3.35
N ASN A 131 -2.74 8.71 2.63
CA ASN A 131 -2.29 8.75 1.23
C ASN A 131 -0.77 8.86 1.05
N ASP A 132 -0.03 9.09 2.12
CA ASP A 132 1.41 9.40 2.08
C ASP A 132 2.24 8.57 3.09
N GLY A 133 1.65 8.23 4.24
CA GLY A 133 2.36 7.61 5.36
C GLY A 133 2.90 6.21 5.09
N MET A 134 2.30 5.47 4.16
CA MET A 134 2.81 4.17 3.70
C MET A 134 2.87 4.18 2.17
N PHE A 135 3.76 5.02 1.66
CA PHE A 135 3.99 5.19 0.23
C PHE A 135 5.46 4.91 -0.10
N PHE A 136 5.73 3.66 -0.49
CA PHE A 136 7.08 3.11 -0.61
C PHE A 136 7.41 2.80 -2.06
N GLN A 137 8.65 3.04 -2.46
CA GLN A 137 9.15 2.59 -3.75
C GLN A 137 9.39 1.08 -3.72
N LEU A 138 8.99 0.40 -4.79
CA LEU A 138 9.36 -0.98 -5.00
C LEU A 138 10.84 -1.05 -5.36
N THR A 139 11.60 -1.71 -4.50
CA THR A 139 13.02 -2.05 -4.65
C THR A 139 13.22 -3.46 -4.12
N ASN A 140 14.36 -4.09 -4.41
CA ASN A 140 14.67 -5.42 -3.87
C ASN A 140 14.69 -5.43 -2.32
N GLU A 141 15.17 -4.34 -1.70
CA GLU A 141 15.17 -4.16 -0.24
C GLU A 141 13.73 -4.06 0.32
N ASN A 142 12.85 -3.30 -0.33
CA ASN A 142 11.53 -2.99 0.22
C ASN A 142 10.46 -4.05 -0.10
N ALA A 143 10.68 -4.90 -1.11
CA ALA A 143 9.66 -5.79 -1.67
C ALA A 143 9.02 -6.70 -0.61
N GLU A 144 9.82 -7.42 0.18
CA GLU A 144 9.28 -8.32 1.20
C GLU A 144 8.53 -7.58 2.32
N HIS A 145 8.97 -6.37 2.66
CA HIS A 145 8.31 -5.55 3.67
C HIS A 145 6.99 -4.97 3.17
N ILE A 146 6.90 -4.62 1.89
CA ILE A 146 5.65 -4.27 1.22
C ILE A 146 4.67 -5.45 1.31
N ASP A 147 5.11 -6.67 0.98
CA ASP A 147 4.29 -7.89 1.10
C ASP A 147 3.81 -8.09 2.55
N LYS A 148 4.72 -8.06 3.53
CA LYS A 148 4.38 -8.21 4.96
C LYS A 148 3.31 -7.21 5.40
N LEU A 149 3.47 -5.93 5.06
CA LEU A 149 2.52 -4.88 5.41
C LEU A 149 1.13 -5.10 4.79
N VAL A 150 1.06 -5.32 3.47
CA VAL A 150 -0.24 -5.50 2.80
C VAL A 150 -0.92 -6.81 3.20
N SER A 151 -0.15 -7.90 3.35
CA SER A 151 -0.68 -9.19 3.79
C SER A 151 -1.24 -9.13 5.21
N LYS A 152 -0.57 -8.42 6.13
CA LYS A 152 -1.09 -8.19 7.47
C LYS A 152 -2.39 -7.39 7.42
N GLU A 153 -2.42 -6.32 6.63
CA GLU A 153 -3.61 -5.47 6.49
C GLU A 153 -4.81 -6.29 5.98
N VAL A 154 -4.61 -7.09 4.94
CA VAL A 154 -5.66 -7.95 4.38
C VAL A 154 -6.10 -8.98 5.39
N SER A 155 -5.16 -9.68 6.05
CA SER A 155 -5.48 -10.70 7.06
C SER A 155 -6.35 -10.13 8.20
N VAL A 156 -5.95 -8.99 8.79
CA VAL A 156 -6.71 -8.36 9.87
C VAL A 156 -8.06 -7.86 9.38
N ARG A 157 -8.15 -7.29 8.18
CA ARG A 157 -9.45 -6.90 7.64
C ARG A 157 -10.37 -8.11 7.51
N LYS A 158 -9.89 -9.24 6.97
CA LYS A 158 -10.69 -10.46 6.83
C LYS A 158 -11.24 -11.00 8.15
N THR A 159 -10.54 -10.85 9.27
CA THR A 159 -11.05 -11.30 10.58
C THR A 159 -12.11 -10.38 11.16
N LEU A 160 -12.21 -9.14 10.66
CA LEU A 160 -13.19 -8.13 11.08
C LEU A 160 -14.43 -8.12 10.17
N LEU A 161 -14.55 -9.09 9.26
CA LEU A 161 -15.56 -9.18 8.20
C LEU A 161 -16.64 -10.20 8.47
#